data_AF-A0A7K4XIP3-F1
#
_entry.id   AF-A0A7K4XIP3-F1
#
_cell.length_a   1.000
_cell.length_b   1.000
_cell.length_c   1.000
_cell.angle_alpha   90.00
_cell.angle_beta   90.00
_cell.angle_gamma   90.00
#
_symmetry.space_group_name_H-M   'P 1'
#
loop_
_entity.id
_entity.type
_entity.pdbx_description
1 polymer ?
#
loop_
_entity_poly.entity_id
_entity_poly.type
_entity_poly.pdbx_seq_one_letter_code
_entity_poly.pdbx_strand_id
1 'polypeptide(L)'
;RVFSPEVDCVSGKVFFRAAAGPGELRNLRSGERLFLLLKKHGPLPVSASRGKMLHEIKSLVIEEPKYWLDIISVWRKLHGKQGKTEDICQENTLALKRKSEEETNTASKRQKMEQVRAVVSEECQVEGGETCVAPERMSSQECWIESKTSSEFPSKGSGETPAANESLSFSFRVSCRCSGAIARKLTSQEVGRAIGIALVKQCGWRADLRDPDLEIFVHLNDIHSVVGIPLFRLPLANREYIKTAGLRSTVAWAMASLAEISAGALVLDPMCGLGTILLEAAKEWPEACYWGVDKSDLQLEGADGNITTAGLMDKIELLKASVTALPLPSESFDSVISDIPFGKKFKTTNDAQLLPDILQEMERVLRVGGTLVLLLSQELHRRVRGLTRCAGGDSAEASADGDSGAAPSVDRDSSSSAQGGGESLLSRHFGSLVPEGVYAVGLGKTDAFIHKYRKVSAAGNW
;
A
#
# COMPACT_ATOMS: atom_id res chain seq x y z
N ARG A 1 -14.55 -19.35 6.60
CA ARG A 1 -15.22 -18.13 6.06
C ARG A 1 -15.53 -17.21 7.23
N VAL A 2 -15.04 -15.96 7.24
CA VAL A 2 -15.10 -15.05 8.42
C VAL A 2 -16.30 -14.11 8.39
N PHE A 3 -16.95 -13.97 7.23
CA PHE A 3 -17.99 -12.97 6.96
C PHE A 3 -19.40 -13.55 7.02
N SER A 4 -20.37 -12.75 7.52
CA SER A 4 -21.79 -12.95 7.27
C SER A 4 -22.14 -12.62 5.79
N PRO A 5 -23.30 -13.04 5.25
CA PRO A 5 -23.65 -12.76 3.85
C PRO A 5 -23.90 -11.27 3.55
N GLU A 6 -24.16 -10.43 4.55
CA GLU A 6 -24.27 -8.98 4.39
C GLU A 6 -22.88 -8.33 4.34
N VAL A 7 -22.39 -8.08 3.12
CA VAL A 7 -21.15 -7.35 2.84
C VAL A 7 -21.45 -6.17 1.91
N ASP A 8 -21.18 -4.95 2.36
CA ASP A 8 -21.35 -3.73 1.59
C ASP A 8 -19.98 -3.16 1.17
N CYS A 9 -19.76 -3.09 -0.14
CA CYS A 9 -18.50 -2.68 -0.77
C CYS A 9 -18.62 -1.28 -1.36
N VAL A 10 -18.00 -0.28 -0.71
CA VAL A 10 -18.11 1.13 -1.10
C VAL A 10 -16.72 1.76 -1.25
N SER A 11 -16.31 2.01 -2.50
CA SER A 11 -15.12 2.81 -2.86
C SER A 11 -13.88 2.49 -2.01
N GLY A 12 -13.35 1.28 -2.16
CA GLY A 12 -12.16 0.80 -1.44
C GLY A 12 -12.37 0.54 0.06
N LYS A 13 -13.63 0.46 0.53
CA LYS A 13 -13.98 0.02 1.88
C LYS A 13 -14.99 -1.13 1.81
N VAL A 14 -14.91 -2.00 2.80
CA VAL A 14 -15.84 -3.12 2.97
C VAL A 14 -16.43 -3.00 4.38
N PHE A 15 -17.76 -2.92 4.46
CA PHE A 15 -18.51 -2.99 5.71
C PHE A 15 -19.12 -4.38 5.82
N PHE A 16 -18.87 -5.06 6.93
CA PHE A 16 -19.33 -6.43 7.15
C PHE A 16 -19.63 -6.67 8.62
N ARG A 17 -20.51 -7.63 8.91
CA ARG A 17 -20.67 -8.23 10.23
C ARG A 17 -19.83 -9.50 10.31
N ALA A 18 -19.16 -9.71 11.44
CA ALA A 18 -18.41 -10.92 11.75
C ALA A 18 -18.74 -11.39 13.17
N ALA A 19 -18.86 -12.71 13.34
CA ALA A 19 -18.96 -13.36 14.66
C ALA A 19 -17.57 -13.71 15.25
N ALA A 20 -16.52 -13.62 14.43
CA ALA A 20 -15.14 -13.96 14.76
C ALA A 20 -14.52 -13.00 15.80
N GLY A 21 -13.67 -13.54 16.68
CA GLY A 21 -12.94 -12.74 17.66
C GLY A 21 -11.79 -11.91 17.05
N PRO A 22 -11.21 -10.94 17.79
CA PRO A 22 -10.08 -10.13 17.31
C PRO A 22 -8.86 -10.96 16.85
N GLY A 23 -8.60 -12.12 17.48
CA GLY A 23 -7.52 -13.01 17.07
C GLY A 23 -7.71 -13.58 15.66
N GLU A 24 -8.91 -14.07 15.34
CA GLU A 24 -9.26 -14.55 14.00
C GLU A 24 -9.27 -13.40 12.97
N LEU A 25 -9.80 -12.24 13.35
CA LEU A 25 -9.84 -11.05 12.48
C LEU A 25 -8.44 -10.53 12.12
N ARG A 26 -7.43 -10.75 12.97
CA ARG A 26 -6.02 -10.46 12.66
C ARG A 26 -5.48 -11.30 11.50
N ASN A 27 -6.04 -12.49 11.27
CA ASN A 27 -5.59 -13.38 10.19
C ASN A 27 -6.11 -12.98 8.80
N LEU A 28 -7.01 -11.99 8.68
CA LEU A 28 -7.50 -11.52 7.39
C LEU A 28 -6.34 -11.02 6.50
N ARG A 29 -6.11 -11.69 5.38
CA ARG A 29 -4.98 -11.43 4.48
C ARG A 29 -5.20 -10.26 3.53
N SER A 30 -6.44 -10.05 3.07
CA SER A 30 -6.86 -9.01 2.12
C SER A 30 -7.26 -7.67 2.75
N GLY A 31 -7.40 -7.60 4.08
CA GLY A 31 -7.75 -6.37 4.78
C GLY A 31 -6.53 -5.50 5.05
N GLU A 32 -6.69 -4.17 4.99
CA GLU A 32 -5.60 -3.23 5.31
C GLU A 32 -5.62 -2.76 6.77
N ARG A 33 -6.71 -2.13 7.21
CA ARG A 33 -6.98 -1.77 8.60
C ARG A 33 -8.43 -2.13 8.92
N LEU A 34 -8.65 -2.80 10.04
CA LEU A 34 -10.00 -3.06 10.54
C LEU A 34 -10.40 -1.99 11.56
N PHE A 35 -11.68 -1.63 11.54
CA PHE A 35 -12.28 -0.69 12.46
C PHE A 35 -13.57 -1.29 13.00
N LEU A 36 -13.77 -1.21 14.32
CA LEU A 36 -15.09 -1.34 14.92
C LEU A 36 -15.92 -0.14 14.44
N LEU A 37 -16.93 -0.41 13.61
CA LEU A 37 -17.84 0.61 13.11
C LEU A 37 -18.76 1.08 14.25
N LEU A 38 -18.76 2.38 14.53
CA LEU A 38 -19.66 2.99 15.53
C LEU A 38 -20.88 3.61 14.83
N LYS A 39 -20.62 4.50 13.86
CA LYS A 39 -21.66 5.18 13.07
C LYS A 39 -21.29 5.19 11.59
N LYS A 40 -22.31 5.03 10.73
CA LYS A 40 -22.23 5.20 9.28
C LYS A 40 -23.44 6.02 8.83
N HIS A 41 -23.18 7.15 8.21
CA HIS A 41 -24.18 8.03 7.61
C HIS A 41 -23.81 8.31 6.15
N GLY A 42 -24.74 8.91 5.41
CA GLY A 42 -24.45 9.48 4.09
C GLY A 42 -23.41 10.61 4.14
N PRO A 43 -23.15 11.28 3.00
CA PRO A 43 -22.25 12.41 2.97
C PRO A 43 -22.86 13.60 3.73
N LEU A 44 -22.05 14.30 4.54
CA LEU A 44 -22.52 15.49 5.26
C LEU A 44 -22.72 16.66 4.27
N PRO A 45 -23.75 17.51 4.47
CA PRO A 45 -24.06 18.61 3.56
C PRO A 45 -23.00 19.71 3.62
N VAL A 46 -22.47 20.11 2.46
CA VAL A 46 -21.34 21.03 2.37
C VAL A 46 -21.81 22.49 2.37
N SER A 47 -22.05 23.04 3.57
CA SER A 47 -22.46 24.43 3.77
C SER A 47 -21.41 25.47 3.33
N ALA A 48 -21.83 26.71 3.06
CA ALA A 48 -20.92 27.85 2.90
C ALA A 48 -20.21 28.22 4.22
N SER A 49 -20.88 28.06 5.36
CA SER A 49 -20.32 28.37 6.68
C SER A 49 -19.43 27.23 7.19
N ARG A 50 -18.12 27.51 7.35
CA ARG A 50 -17.16 26.60 8.00
C ARG A 50 -17.63 26.16 9.39
N GLY A 51 -18.23 27.10 10.14
CA GLY A 51 -18.74 26.86 11.49
C GLY A 51 -19.90 25.87 11.53
N LYS A 52 -20.85 25.97 10.58
CA LYS A 52 -21.97 25.04 10.46
C LYS A 52 -21.49 23.61 10.13
N MET A 53 -20.58 23.45 9.18
CA MET A 53 -20.02 22.14 8.86
C MET A 53 -19.25 21.53 10.05
N LEU A 54 -18.45 22.34 10.76
CA LEU A 54 -17.76 21.86 11.98
C LEU A 54 -18.72 21.54 13.12
N HIS A 55 -19.92 22.12 13.16
CA HIS A 55 -20.96 21.74 14.12
C HIS A 55 -21.53 20.36 13.75
N GLU A 56 -22.00 20.18 12.51
CA GLU A 56 -22.55 18.91 12.01
C GLU A 56 -21.56 17.74 12.16
N ILE A 57 -20.27 17.97 11.86
CA ILE A 57 -19.21 16.97 12.04
C ILE A 57 -18.97 16.63 13.52
N LYS A 58 -19.14 17.59 14.45
CA LYS A 58 -19.07 17.30 15.88
C LYS A 58 -20.28 16.48 16.32
N SER A 59 -21.49 16.90 15.96
CA SER A 59 -22.75 16.22 16.31
C SER A 59 -22.69 14.73 15.98
N LEU A 60 -22.22 14.39 14.77
CA LEU A 60 -21.95 13.00 14.35
C LEU A 60 -21.23 12.16 15.41
N VAL A 61 -20.25 12.72 16.13
CA VAL A 61 -19.43 12.03 17.15
C VAL A 61 -20.01 12.16 18.57
N ILE A 62 -20.77 13.23 18.86
CA ILE A 62 -20.99 13.76 20.22
C ILE A 62 -22.45 13.71 20.71
N GLU A 63 -23.42 13.45 19.83
CA GLU A 63 -24.86 13.50 20.13
C GLU A 63 -25.30 12.76 21.42
N GLU A 64 -24.65 11.66 21.80
CA GLU A 64 -25.01 10.90 23.01
C GLU A 64 -23.77 10.56 23.87
N PRO A 65 -23.56 11.23 25.02
CA PRO A 65 -22.41 10.93 25.87
C PRO A 65 -22.48 9.57 26.58
N LYS A 66 -23.69 9.04 26.85
CA LYS A 66 -23.85 7.71 27.45
C LYS A 66 -23.36 6.59 26.51
N TYR A 67 -23.59 6.75 25.21
CA TYR A 67 -23.17 5.81 24.17
C TYR A 67 -21.64 5.56 24.20
N TRP A 68 -20.82 6.56 24.55
CA TRP A 68 -19.38 6.39 24.68
C TRP A 68 -18.94 5.49 25.85
N LEU A 69 -19.72 5.39 26.92
CA LEU A 69 -19.44 4.45 28.02
C LEU A 69 -19.64 3.00 27.57
N ASP A 70 -20.70 2.74 26.82
CA ASP A 70 -20.98 1.42 26.22
C ASP A 70 -19.92 1.05 25.18
N ILE A 71 -19.54 1.99 24.31
CA ILE A 71 -18.44 1.80 23.35
C ILE A 71 -17.14 1.45 24.07
N ILE A 72 -16.76 2.19 25.12
CA ILE A 72 -15.54 1.91 25.89
C ILE A 72 -15.65 0.55 26.58
N SER A 73 -16.82 0.16 27.08
CA SER A 73 -17.05 -1.18 27.65
C SER A 73 -16.84 -2.29 26.62
N VAL A 74 -17.37 -2.13 25.40
CA VAL A 74 -17.16 -3.06 24.28
C VAL A 74 -15.70 -3.10 23.86
N TRP A 75 -15.06 -1.95 23.66
CA TRP A 75 -13.65 -1.85 23.27
C TRP A 75 -12.72 -2.47 24.34
N ARG A 76 -12.94 -2.18 25.63
CA ARG A 76 -12.21 -2.82 26.74
C ARG A 76 -12.47 -4.33 26.81
N LYS A 77 -13.65 -4.84 26.44
CA LYS A 77 -13.89 -6.30 26.37
C LYS A 77 -13.16 -6.94 25.18
N LEU A 78 -12.97 -6.22 24.08
CA LEU A 78 -12.22 -6.70 22.92
C LEU A 78 -10.70 -6.73 23.17
N HIS A 79 -10.14 -5.70 23.83
CA HIS A 79 -8.71 -5.65 24.16
C HIS A 79 -8.36 -6.32 25.50
N GLY A 80 -9.20 -6.24 26.53
CA GLY A 80 -8.95 -6.80 27.86
C GLY A 80 -9.04 -8.32 27.96
N LYS A 81 -9.56 -9.00 26.91
CA LYS A 81 -9.40 -10.45 26.74
C LYS A 81 -7.98 -10.86 26.31
N GLN A 82 -7.12 -9.90 25.97
CA GLN A 82 -5.71 -10.11 25.66
C GLN A 82 -4.86 -10.15 26.95
N GLY A 83 -5.31 -10.93 27.94
CA GLY A 83 -4.72 -11.03 29.26
C GLY A 83 -3.96 -12.34 29.46
N LYS A 84 -2.65 -12.24 29.75
CA LYS A 84 -1.78 -13.34 30.20
C LYS A 84 -1.70 -14.56 29.26
N THR A 85 -1.08 -14.37 28.10
CA THR A 85 -0.11 -15.37 27.65
C THR A 85 1.27 -14.77 27.90
N GLU A 86 2.06 -15.39 28.78
CA GLU A 86 3.51 -15.18 28.83
C GLU A 86 4.14 -15.94 27.65
N ASP A 87 3.85 -15.48 26.44
CA ASP A 87 4.58 -15.89 25.24
C ASP A 87 5.56 -14.79 24.86
N ILE A 88 6.79 -15.19 24.54
CA ILE A 88 7.94 -14.30 24.35
C ILE A 88 7.85 -13.63 22.98
N CYS A 89 6.91 -12.69 22.83
CA CYS A 89 6.97 -11.65 21.83
C CYS A 89 7.72 -10.47 22.43
N GLN A 90 9.03 -10.38 22.15
CA GLN A 90 9.74 -9.11 22.26
C GLN A 90 9.12 -8.12 21.26
N GLU A 91 8.11 -7.36 21.68
CA GLU A 91 7.73 -6.13 21.00
C GLU A 91 8.96 -5.21 21.02
N ASN A 92 9.69 -5.21 19.90
CA ASN A 92 10.91 -4.44 19.72
C ASN A 92 10.65 -2.97 20.09
N THR A 93 11.09 -2.58 21.28
CA THR A 93 10.82 -1.26 21.91
C THR A 93 11.59 -0.12 21.23
N LEU A 94 12.12 -0.39 20.04
CA LEU A 94 12.88 0.48 19.15
C LEU A 94 12.12 0.79 17.84
N ALA A 95 10.88 0.33 17.69
CA ALA A 95 10.01 0.70 16.56
C ALA A 95 9.75 2.22 16.56
N LEU A 96 10.44 2.92 15.65
CA LEU A 96 10.47 4.37 15.56
C LEU A 96 9.10 5.06 15.64
N LYS A 97 9.04 6.07 16.52
CA LYS A 97 7.99 7.10 16.67
C LYS A 97 7.25 7.36 15.36
N ARG A 98 5.90 7.27 15.38
CA ARG A 98 5.02 7.59 14.24
C ARG A 98 5.41 8.94 13.61
N LYS A 99 6.03 8.87 12.44
CA LYS A 99 6.15 10.00 11.50
C LYS A 99 4.87 10.15 10.69
N SER A 100 4.63 11.34 10.16
CA SER A 100 3.49 11.60 9.27
C SER A 100 3.51 10.64 8.07
N GLU A 101 2.33 10.23 7.58
CA GLU A 101 2.20 9.38 6.38
C GLU A 101 2.79 10.05 5.11
N GLU A 102 3.11 11.35 5.14
CA GLU A 102 3.87 12.03 4.09
C GLU A 102 5.40 11.85 4.19
N GLU A 103 5.96 11.59 5.37
CA GLU A 103 7.41 11.55 5.60
C GLU A 103 8.06 10.19 5.26
N THR A 104 7.29 9.11 5.14
CA THR A 104 7.81 7.80 4.69
C THR A 104 8.44 7.89 3.30
N ASN A 105 7.92 8.77 2.44
CA ASN A 105 8.46 9.01 1.09
C ASN A 105 9.71 9.91 1.04
N THR A 106 10.04 10.62 2.12
CA THR A 106 11.20 11.54 2.19
C THR A 106 12.32 11.01 3.08
N ALA A 107 12.01 10.28 4.16
CA ALA A 107 13.01 9.61 4.98
C ALA A 107 13.82 8.59 4.15
N SER A 108 13.14 7.75 3.36
CA SER A 108 13.75 6.79 2.43
C SER A 108 14.57 7.44 1.31
N LYS A 109 14.41 8.76 1.06
CA LYS A 109 15.27 9.51 0.13
C LYS A 109 16.54 10.04 0.79
N ARG A 110 16.51 10.41 2.08
CA ARG A 110 17.71 10.95 2.76
C ARG A 110 18.74 9.86 3.03
N GLN A 111 18.35 8.74 3.65
CA GLN A 111 19.29 7.64 3.92
C GLN A 111 19.93 7.07 2.64
N LYS A 112 19.17 7.00 1.54
CA LYS A 112 19.69 6.55 0.24
C LYS A 112 20.61 7.56 -0.45
N MET A 113 20.55 8.85 -0.08
CA MET A 113 21.47 9.87 -0.61
C MET A 113 22.78 9.96 0.16
N GLU A 114 22.80 9.59 1.45
CA GLU A 114 24.03 9.46 2.24
C GLU A 114 24.85 8.23 1.86
N GLN A 115 24.22 7.06 1.66
CA GLN A 115 24.93 5.86 1.22
C GLN A 115 25.52 5.99 -0.20
N VAL A 116 24.82 6.64 -1.13
CA VAL A 116 25.37 6.90 -2.48
C VAL A 116 26.54 7.89 -2.45
N ARG A 117 26.63 8.76 -1.44
CA ARG A 117 27.75 9.71 -1.31
C ARG A 117 29.01 9.07 -0.73
N ALA A 118 28.88 8.04 0.08
CA ALA A 118 30.01 7.27 0.61
C ALA A 118 30.74 6.49 -0.50
N VAL A 119 29.99 5.81 -1.38
CA VAL A 119 30.56 4.94 -2.44
C VAL A 119 31.31 5.70 -3.54
N VAL A 120 31.07 7.01 -3.69
CA VAL A 120 31.76 7.86 -4.69
C VAL A 120 33.06 8.48 -4.14
N SER A 121 33.48 8.11 -2.92
CA SER A 121 34.66 8.69 -2.26
C SER A 121 35.91 7.77 -2.25
N GLU A 122 35.86 6.58 -2.84
CA GLU A 122 36.95 5.57 -2.83
C GLU A 122 37.70 5.39 -4.16
N GLU A 123 37.48 6.25 -5.16
CA GLU A 123 38.28 6.28 -6.41
C GLU A 123 38.91 7.67 -6.65
N CYS A 124 39.97 7.98 -5.91
CA CYS A 124 41.09 8.84 -6.34
C CYS A 124 42.14 9.01 -5.23
N GLN A 125 43.26 8.29 -5.30
CA GLN A 125 44.50 8.64 -4.61
C GLN A 125 45.73 8.31 -5.46
N VAL A 126 46.39 9.34 -6.00
CA VAL A 126 47.81 9.35 -6.36
C VAL A 126 48.34 10.77 -6.10
N GLU A 127 49.36 10.87 -5.24
CA GLU A 127 50.40 11.92 -5.07
C GLU A 127 50.07 13.42 -5.24
N GLY A 128 50.61 14.35 -4.45
CA GLY A 128 51.62 14.28 -3.38
C GLY A 128 51.47 15.49 -2.43
N GLY A 129 52.20 15.49 -1.31
CA GLY A 129 51.92 16.40 -0.19
C GLY A 129 52.82 17.63 -0.08
N GLU A 130 52.45 18.55 0.83
CA GLU A 130 53.37 19.39 1.61
C GLU A 130 52.68 19.89 2.89
N THR A 131 53.44 20.40 3.86
CA THR A 131 53.03 20.54 5.29
C THR A 131 52.81 22.00 5.71
N CYS A 132 52.23 22.22 6.91
CA CYS A 132 52.14 23.48 7.69
C CYS A 132 51.01 24.46 7.28
N VAL A 133 50.39 25.27 8.17
CA VAL A 133 50.43 25.45 9.65
C VAL A 133 49.10 26.10 10.10
N ALA A 134 48.71 25.98 11.39
CA ALA A 134 47.52 26.63 11.97
C ALA A 134 47.83 27.93 12.75
N PRO A 135 46.84 28.84 12.90
CA PRO A 135 46.46 29.37 14.23
C PRO A 135 44.93 29.29 14.47
N GLU A 136 44.42 28.97 15.68
CA GLU A 136 44.13 29.89 16.80
C GLU A 136 43.23 31.10 16.42
N ARG A 137 42.10 31.44 17.10
CA ARG A 137 41.68 31.26 18.51
C ARG A 137 40.15 31.46 18.73
N MET A 138 39.58 30.77 19.75
CA MET A 138 38.57 31.18 20.79
C MET A 138 37.24 31.90 20.38
N SER A 139 36.12 31.86 21.12
CA SER A 139 35.77 31.51 22.52
C SER A 139 34.34 30.90 22.60
N SER A 140 34.07 29.79 23.33
CA SER A 140 33.49 29.72 24.71
C SER A 140 32.39 30.77 25.03
N GLN A 141 31.29 30.52 25.77
CA GLN A 141 30.92 29.55 26.83
C GLN A 141 29.34 29.52 26.92
N GLU A 142 28.61 28.42 27.19
CA GLU A 142 28.14 27.92 28.52
C GLU A 142 27.51 29.02 29.46
N CYS A 143 26.50 28.80 30.33
CA CYS A 143 25.75 27.63 30.80
C CYS A 143 24.38 28.05 31.43
N TRP A 144 23.66 27.11 32.04
CA TRP A 144 22.40 27.24 32.82
C TRP A 144 22.50 28.12 34.08
N ILE A 145 21.39 28.77 34.48
CA ILE A 145 21.12 29.20 35.87
C ILE A 145 19.63 29.01 36.21
N GLU A 146 19.34 28.34 37.33
CA GLU A 146 18.04 28.38 38.03
C GLU A 146 17.94 29.60 38.96
N SER A 147 16.74 30.14 39.17
CA SER A 147 16.44 31.01 40.32
C SER A 147 15.02 30.79 40.85
N LYS A 148 14.91 30.38 42.12
CA LYS A 148 13.68 30.42 42.94
C LYS A 148 13.64 31.70 43.81
N THR A 149 12.55 31.85 44.57
CA THR A 149 12.32 32.79 45.73
C THR A 149 11.51 34.04 45.36
N SER A 150 10.46 34.50 46.08
CA SER A 150 9.44 33.89 46.98
C SER A 150 8.43 34.99 47.39
N SER A 151 7.13 34.70 47.64
CA SER A 151 6.27 35.55 48.50
C SER A 151 4.96 34.87 48.96
N GLU A 152 4.45 35.29 50.11
CA GLU A 152 3.43 34.62 50.97
C GLU A 152 2.25 35.56 51.37
N PHE A 153 1.10 35.14 51.95
CA PHE A 153 0.62 33.76 52.21
C PHE A 153 -0.88 33.50 51.86
N PRO A 154 -1.93 33.79 52.67
CA PRO A 154 -3.00 32.77 52.80
C PRO A 154 -4.47 33.25 52.77
N SER A 155 -5.39 32.31 52.48
CA SER A 155 -6.68 32.21 53.17
C SER A 155 -7.24 30.78 53.15
N LYS A 156 -7.84 30.35 54.27
CA LYS A 156 -8.53 29.05 54.39
C LYS A 156 -10.00 29.22 54.01
N GLY A 157 -10.56 28.26 53.28
CA GLY A 157 -11.99 28.06 53.12
C GLY A 157 -12.28 26.56 53.11
N SER A 158 -12.90 26.05 54.18
CA SER A 158 -13.31 24.65 54.29
C SER A 158 -14.54 24.39 53.41
N GLY A 159 -14.44 23.42 52.50
CA GLY A 159 -15.53 22.95 51.67
C GLY A 159 -15.33 21.48 51.35
N GLU A 160 -16.23 20.66 51.87
CA GLU A 160 -16.35 19.21 51.75
C GLU A 160 -15.80 18.61 50.44
N THR A 161 -14.91 17.63 50.56
CA THR A 161 -14.52 16.77 49.44
C THR A 161 -15.69 15.87 49.04
N PRO A 162 -16.24 15.97 47.81
CA PRO A 162 -17.00 14.88 47.25
C PRO A 162 -16.04 13.70 47.09
N ALA A 163 -16.49 12.49 47.44
CA ALA A 163 -15.69 11.29 47.32
C ALA A 163 -15.08 11.16 45.92
N ALA A 164 -13.86 10.63 45.85
CA ALA A 164 -13.16 10.41 44.59
C ALA A 164 -13.99 9.54 43.65
N ASN A 165 -14.65 10.18 42.67
CA ASN A 165 -14.89 9.53 41.41
C ASN A 165 -13.49 9.17 40.86
N GLU A 166 -13.17 7.89 40.81
CA GLU A 166 -12.13 7.38 39.93
C GLU A 166 -12.56 7.58 38.48
N SER A 167 -12.52 8.84 38.03
CA SER A 167 -12.56 9.19 36.62
C SER A 167 -11.27 8.66 36.01
N LEU A 168 -11.29 7.37 35.65
CA LEU A 168 -10.27 6.68 34.88
C LEU A 168 -9.74 7.66 33.82
N SER A 169 -8.50 8.10 33.99
CA SER A 169 -7.90 9.22 33.26
C SER A 169 -7.56 8.79 31.84
N PHE A 170 -8.61 8.56 31.06
CA PHE A 170 -8.59 7.90 29.77
C PHE A 170 -7.95 8.81 28.72
N SER A 171 -6.93 8.30 28.05
CA SER A 171 -6.20 9.04 27.02
C SER A 171 -6.70 8.68 25.62
N PHE A 172 -6.82 9.68 24.75
CA PHE A 172 -7.36 9.46 23.40
C PHE A 172 -6.73 10.35 22.33
N ARG A 173 -6.89 9.94 21.08
CA ARG A 173 -6.69 10.81 19.91
C ARG A 173 -7.84 10.70 18.92
N VAL A 174 -8.00 11.73 18.11
CA VAL A 174 -8.88 11.72 16.94
C VAL A 174 -8.02 11.70 15.68
N SER A 175 -8.25 10.72 14.81
CA SER A 175 -7.57 10.58 13.51
C SER A 175 -8.60 10.75 12.40
N CYS A 176 -8.47 11.83 11.63
CA CYS A 176 -9.44 12.18 10.59
C CYS A 176 -8.88 11.96 9.19
N ARG A 177 -9.70 11.45 8.28
CA ARG A 177 -9.44 11.42 6.85
C ARG A 177 -10.60 12.06 6.10
N CYS A 178 -10.38 13.28 5.62
CA CYS A 178 -11.29 13.98 4.73
C CYS A 178 -10.86 13.80 3.27
N SER A 179 -11.81 13.58 2.36
CA SER A 179 -11.63 13.73 0.91
C SER A 179 -12.82 14.45 0.29
N GLY A 180 -12.76 14.76 -1.01
CA GLY A 180 -13.90 15.32 -1.73
C GLY A 180 -14.23 16.78 -1.41
N ALA A 181 -15.51 17.12 -1.44
CA ALA A 181 -16.04 18.45 -1.20
C ALA A 181 -15.76 18.97 0.23
N ILE A 182 -15.73 18.11 1.24
CA ILE A 182 -15.37 18.48 2.62
C ILE A 182 -13.89 18.88 2.69
N ALA A 183 -12.99 18.08 2.11
CA ALA A 183 -11.54 18.35 2.13
C ALA A 183 -11.13 19.64 1.41
N ARG A 184 -11.92 20.08 0.41
CA ARG A 184 -11.72 21.39 -0.25
C ARG A 184 -11.98 22.59 0.66
N LYS A 185 -12.66 22.40 1.80
CA LYS A 185 -12.98 23.47 2.76
C LYS A 185 -12.30 23.26 4.11
N LEU A 186 -12.39 22.07 4.70
CA LEU A 186 -11.82 21.75 6.01
C LEU A 186 -10.67 20.76 5.86
N THR A 187 -9.54 21.07 6.51
CA THR A 187 -8.44 20.12 6.63
C THR A 187 -8.80 19.02 7.64
N SER A 188 -8.26 17.81 7.45
CA SER A 188 -8.39 16.72 8.42
C SER A 188 -7.92 17.11 9.83
N GLN A 189 -6.91 17.97 9.93
CA GLN A 189 -6.39 18.47 11.21
C GLN A 189 -7.37 19.41 11.92
N GLU A 190 -8.01 20.34 11.20
CA GLU A 190 -9.06 21.19 11.78
C GLU A 190 -10.24 20.36 12.30
N VAL A 191 -10.67 19.36 11.53
CA VAL A 191 -11.74 18.43 11.93
C VAL A 191 -11.34 17.63 13.18
N GLY A 192 -10.16 17.00 13.18
CA GLY A 192 -9.66 16.23 14.33
C GLY A 192 -9.53 17.07 15.60
N ARG A 193 -9.00 18.29 15.49
CA ARG A 193 -8.93 19.26 16.60
C ARG A 193 -10.31 19.66 17.10
N ALA A 194 -11.26 19.93 16.19
CA ALA A 194 -12.60 20.37 16.55
C ALA A 194 -13.41 19.28 17.28
N ILE A 195 -13.25 18.02 16.87
CA ILE A 195 -13.84 16.85 17.55
C ILE A 195 -13.13 16.61 18.89
N GLY A 196 -11.80 16.62 18.91
CA GLY A 196 -10.99 16.41 20.11
C GLY A 196 -11.32 17.38 21.24
N ILE A 197 -11.37 18.70 20.95
CA ILE A 197 -11.77 19.72 21.93
C ILE A 197 -13.16 19.45 22.52
N ALA A 198 -14.09 18.97 21.69
CA ALA A 198 -15.46 18.76 22.11
C ALA A 198 -15.62 17.46 22.93
N LEU A 199 -14.85 16.40 22.62
CA LEU A 199 -14.73 15.20 23.46
C LEU A 199 -14.07 15.49 24.82
N VAL A 200 -13.00 16.30 24.87
CA VAL A 200 -12.41 16.76 26.15
C VAL A 200 -13.47 17.45 27.02
N LYS A 201 -14.26 18.36 26.43
CA LYS A 201 -15.31 19.10 27.15
C LYS A 201 -16.48 18.24 27.63
N GLN A 202 -16.89 17.24 26.85
CA GLN A 202 -18.07 16.44 27.15
C GLN A 202 -17.76 15.22 28.04
N CYS A 203 -16.60 14.59 27.82
CA CYS A 203 -16.24 13.31 28.43
C CYS A 203 -15.11 13.41 29.47
N GLY A 204 -14.44 14.57 29.59
CA GLY A 204 -13.33 14.78 30.54
C GLY A 204 -12.03 14.06 30.20
N TRP A 205 -11.92 13.47 29.01
CA TRP A 205 -10.75 12.66 28.61
C TRP A 205 -9.50 13.51 28.32
N ARG A 206 -8.32 12.90 28.47
CA ARG A 206 -7.03 13.52 28.18
C ARG A 206 -6.63 13.28 26.71
N ALA A 207 -6.28 14.32 25.97
CA ALA A 207 -5.73 14.13 24.63
C ALA A 207 -4.27 13.62 24.71
N ASP A 208 -3.97 12.49 24.07
CA ASP A 208 -2.59 12.04 23.79
C ASP A 208 -2.44 11.66 22.31
N LEU A 209 -1.67 12.44 21.56
CA LEU A 209 -1.52 12.23 20.12
C LEU A 209 -0.51 11.12 19.77
N ARG A 210 0.36 10.74 20.72
CA ARG A 210 1.49 9.83 20.51
C ARG A 210 1.12 8.40 20.89
N ASP A 211 0.69 8.21 22.12
CA ASP A 211 0.39 6.90 22.70
C ASP A 211 -0.93 6.96 23.49
N PRO A 212 -2.08 7.03 22.80
CA PRO A 212 -3.40 7.01 23.43
C PRO A 212 -3.84 5.60 23.80
N ASP A 213 -4.71 5.49 24.81
CA ASP A 213 -5.51 4.28 25.03
C ASP A 213 -6.47 4.06 23.86
N LEU A 214 -7.14 5.13 23.38
CA LEU A 214 -8.14 5.06 22.30
C LEU A 214 -7.82 5.95 21.08
N GLU A 215 -7.87 5.37 19.89
CA GLU A 215 -7.96 6.12 18.62
C GLU A 215 -9.42 6.13 18.14
N ILE A 216 -9.99 7.32 18.00
CA ILE A 216 -11.26 7.53 17.29
C ILE A 216 -10.93 7.92 15.86
N PHE A 217 -11.31 7.08 14.90
CA PHE A 217 -11.12 7.31 13.48
C PHE A 217 -12.39 7.87 12.84
N VAL A 218 -12.26 8.98 12.11
CA VAL A 218 -13.37 9.63 11.40
C VAL A 218 -13.01 9.79 9.93
N HIS A 219 -13.83 9.20 9.06
CA HIS A 219 -13.65 9.27 7.61
C HIS A 219 -14.84 10.01 6.99
N LEU A 220 -14.55 11.15 6.34
CA LEU A 220 -15.54 11.99 5.68
C LEU A 220 -15.21 12.07 4.18
N ASN A 221 -16.16 11.69 3.33
CA ASN A 221 -16.03 11.81 1.87
C ASN A 221 -17.41 12.06 1.23
N ASP A 222 -17.43 12.21 -0.10
CA ASP A 222 -18.64 12.56 -0.85
C ASP A 222 -19.66 11.42 -0.98
N ILE A 223 -19.38 10.23 -0.42
CA ILE A 223 -20.25 9.04 -0.44
C ILE A 223 -20.78 8.72 0.97
N HIS A 224 -19.94 8.86 2.00
CA HIS A 224 -20.29 8.49 3.38
C HIS A 224 -19.47 9.21 4.44
N SER A 225 -20.07 9.28 5.63
CA SER A 225 -19.45 9.76 6.87
C SER A 225 -19.41 8.63 7.89
N VAL A 226 -18.21 8.23 8.31
CA VAL A 226 -17.99 7.04 9.15
C VAL A 226 -17.20 7.43 10.39
N VAL A 227 -17.65 6.93 11.54
CA VAL A 227 -16.94 6.97 12.83
C VAL A 227 -16.66 5.54 13.27
N GLY A 228 -15.43 5.25 13.67
CA GLY A 228 -15.02 3.93 14.14
C GLY A 228 -13.80 3.97 15.05
N ILE A 229 -13.47 2.82 15.64
CA ILE A 229 -12.25 2.62 16.44
C ILE A 229 -11.39 1.58 15.72
N PRO A 230 -10.10 1.84 15.42
CA PRO A 230 -9.24 0.82 14.83
C PRO A 230 -9.09 -0.36 15.80
N LEU A 231 -9.29 -1.59 15.31
CA LEU A 231 -9.12 -2.80 16.14
C LEU A 231 -7.66 -3.10 16.46
N PHE A 232 -6.72 -2.61 15.63
CA PHE A 232 -5.30 -2.86 15.77
C PHE A 232 -4.47 -1.58 15.60
N ARG A 233 -3.37 -1.49 16.37
CA ARG A 233 -2.40 -0.37 16.34
C ARG A 233 -1.69 -0.23 15.00
N LEU A 234 -1.42 -1.36 14.34
CA LEU A 234 -0.74 -1.49 13.06
C LEU A 234 -1.70 -2.02 11.97
N PRO A 235 -1.46 -1.74 10.68
CA PRO A 235 -2.20 -2.36 9.57
C PRO A 235 -1.97 -3.87 9.51
N LEU A 236 -2.95 -4.63 9.02
CA LEU A 236 -2.82 -6.07 8.80
C LEU A 236 -1.78 -6.44 7.74
N ALA A 237 -1.51 -5.53 6.80
CA ALA A 237 -0.43 -5.69 5.83
C ALA A 237 0.97 -5.71 6.46
N ASN A 238 1.12 -5.24 7.71
CA ASN A 238 2.37 -5.34 8.46
C ASN A 238 2.54 -6.77 9.00
N ARG A 239 3.14 -7.65 8.18
CA ARG A 239 3.41 -9.04 8.54
C ARG A 239 4.68 -9.12 9.40
N GLU A 240 4.59 -9.80 10.54
CA GLU A 240 5.73 -9.98 11.46
C GLU A 240 6.87 -10.82 10.84
N TYR A 241 6.55 -11.67 9.87
CA TYR A 241 7.51 -12.47 9.09
C TYR A 241 8.18 -11.73 7.92
N ILE A 242 7.87 -10.44 7.67
CA ILE A 242 8.52 -9.64 6.63
C ILE A 242 9.40 -8.58 7.30
N LYS A 243 10.72 -8.76 7.22
CA LYS A 243 11.73 -7.88 7.82
C LYS A 243 11.98 -6.63 6.98
N THR A 244 12.03 -6.79 5.66
CA THR A 244 12.32 -5.74 4.67
C THR A 244 11.12 -5.59 3.73
N ALA A 245 10.41 -4.47 3.82
CA ALA A 245 9.16 -4.26 3.10
C ALA A 245 9.35 -4.08 1.57
N GLY A 246 8.76 -4.98 0.79
CA GLY A 246 8.68 -4.92 -0.68
C GLY A 246 7.33 -4.41 -1.18
N LEU A 247 6.67 -5.21 -2.05
CA LEU A 247 5.27 -4.98 -2.43
C LEU A 247 4.38 -5.04 -1.18
N ARG A 248 3.26 -4.32 -1.18
CA ARG A 248 2.30 -4.37 -0.06
C ARG A 248 1.71 -5.77 0.05
N SER A 249 1.83 -6.40 1.22
CA SER A 249 1.43 -7.79 1.50
C SER A 249 -0.02 -8.11 1.07
N THR A 250 -0.95 -7.16 1.29
CA THR A 250 -2.35 -7.28 0.86
C THR A 250 -2.53 -7.35 -0.66
N VAL A 251 -1.64 -6.74 -1.44
CA VAL A 251 -1.62 -6.80 -2.92
C VAL A 251 -0.92 -8.07 -3.39
N ALA A 252 0.22 -8.41 -2.79
CA ALA A 252 0.94 -9.67 -3.04
C ALA A 252 0.04 -10.90 -2.85
N TRP A 253 -0.69 -10.97 -1.73
CA TRP A 253 -1.66 -12.03 -1.47
C TRP A 253 -2.83 -12.04 -2.48
N ALA A 254 -3.31 -10.86 -2.90
CA ALA A 254 -4.37 -10.77 -3.90
C ALA A 254 -3.92 -11.27 -5.29
N MET A 255 -2.65 -11.01 -5.67
CA MET A 255 -2.05 -11.56 -6.88
C MET A 255 -1.91 -13.09 -6.79
N ALA A 256 -1.40 -13.61 -5.66
CA ALA A 256 -1.28 -15.05 -5.45
C ALA A 256 -2.63 -15.77 -5.45
N SER A 257 -3.67 -15.14 -4.88
CA SER A 257 -5.06 -15.66 -4.90
C SER A 257 -5.66 -15.74 -6.31
N LEU A 258 -5.22 -14.88 -7.23
CA LEU A 258 -5.64 -14.89 -8.64
C LEU A 258 -4.84 -15.90 -9.49
N ALA A 259 -3.76 -16.47 -8.96
CA ALA A 259 -2.89 -17.40 -9.68
C ALA A 259 -3.38 -18.86 -9.65
N GLU A 260 -4.42 -19.18 -8.87
CA GLU A 260 -5.05 -20.51 -8.81
C GLU A 260 -4.06 -21.65 -8.43
N ILE A 261 -3.13 -21.32 -7.51
CA ILE A 261 -2.08 -22.23 -7.04
C ILE A 261 -2.69 -23.52 -6.49
N SER A 262 -2.25 -24.65 -7.04
CA SER A 262 -2.65 -25.99 -6.62
C SER A 262 -1.57 -26.65 -5.74
N ALA A 263 -1.92 -27.67 -4.97
CA ALA A 263 -0.94 -28.47 -4.23
C ALA A 263 0.04 -29.15 -5.21
N GLY A 264 1.33 -29.13 -4.90
CA GLY A 264 2.41 -29.62 -5.77
C GLY A 264 2.80 -28.68 -6.93
N ALA A 265 2.17 -27.51 -7.06
CA ALA A 265 2.47 -26.57 -8.15
C ALA A 265 3.86 -25.94 -8.01
N LEU A 266 4.51 -25.68 -9.15
CA LEU A 266 5.70 -24.85 -9.26
C LEU A 266 5.30 -23.41 -9.63
N VAL A 267 5.64 -22.45 -8.77
CA VAL A 267 5.29 -21.04 -8.91
C VAL A 267 6.54 -20.18 -9.06
N LEU A 268 6.55 -19.31 -10.08
CA LEU A 268 7.68 -18.43 -10.40
C LEU A 268 7.32 -16.95 -10.23
N ASP A 269 8.17 -16.18 -9.54
CA ASP A 269 8.23 -14.73 -9.71
C ASP A 269 9.57 -14.36 -10.35
N PRO A 270 9.61 -14.04 -11.66
CA PRO A 270 10.85 -13.81 -12.38
C PRO A 270 11.47 -12.41 -12.15
N MET A 271 10.83 -11.57 -11.33
CA MET A 271 11.33 -10.27 -10.86
C MET A 271 10.97 -10.06 -9.39
N CYS A 272 11.30 -11.05 -8.55
CA CYS A 272 10.79 -11.21 -7.19
C CYS A 272 11.13 -10.07 -6.22
N GLY A 273 12.15 -9.26 -6.52
CA GLY A 273 12.58 -8.16 -5.67
C GLY A 273 12.93 -8.63 -4.25
N LEU A 274 12.11 -8.23 -3.28
CA LEU A 274 12.26 -8.62 -1.86
C LEU A 274 11.41 -9.86 -1.47
N GLY A 275 10.97 -10.64 -2.46
CA GLY A 275 10.26 -11.92 -2.29
C GLY A 275 8.81 -11.82 -1.82
N THR A 276 8.22 -10.63 -1.68
CA THR A 276 6.94 -10.46 -0.96
C THR A 276 5.75 -11.22 -1.58
N ILE A 277 5.72 -11.40 -2.90
CA ILE A 277 4.71 -12.23 -3.57
C ILE A 277 4.85 -13.70 -3.15
N LEU A 278 6.06 -14.24 -3.21
CA LEU A 278 6.38 -15.63 -2.86
C LEU A 278 6.15 -15.92 -1.38
N LEU A 279 6.46 -14.97 -0.48
CA LEU A 279 6.21 -15.09 0.96
C LEU A 279 4.73 -15.19 1.29
N GLU A 280 3.89 -14.33 0.71
CA GLU A 280 2.44 -14.38 0.94
C GLU A 280 1.82 -15.63 0.30
N ALA A 281 2.33 -16.08 -0.85
CA ALA A 281 1.87 -17.30 -1.51
C ALA A 281 2.24 -18.55 -0.69
N ALA A 282 3.51 -18.71 -0.30
CA ALA A 282 3.98 -19.87 0.46
C ALA A 282 3.36 -19.99 1.86
N LYS A 283 2.92 -18.88 2.47
CA LYS A 283 2.16 -18.91 3.73
C LYS A 283 0.69 -19.31 3.57
N GLU A 284 0.13 -19.31 2.36
CA GLU A 284 -1.27 -19.66 2.08
C GLU A 284 -1.39 -21.03 1.37
N TRP A 285 -0.44 -21.38 0.49
CA TRP A 285 -0.37 -22.67 -0.23
C TRP A 285 0.95 -23.42 0.07
N PRO A 286 1.17 -23.92 1.31
CA PRO A 286 2.45 -24.51 1.75
C PRO A 286 2.84 -25.79 1.00
N GLU A 287 1.91 -26.41 0.27
CA GLU A 287 2.16 -27.63 -0.53
C GLU A 287 2.69 -27.34 -1.94
N ALA A 288 2.91 -26.07 -2.31
CA ALA A 288 3.54 -25.66 -3.56
C ALA A 288 5.04 -25.31 -3.34
N CYS A 289 5.80 -25.26 -4.43
CA CYS A 289 7.21 -24.85 -4.43
C CYS A 289 7.39 -23.55 -5.22
N TYR A 290 8.28 -22.68 -4.74
CA TYR A 290 8.36 -21.29 -5.18
C TYR A 290 9.76 -20.94 -5.64
N TRP A 291 9.86 -20.24 -6.77
CA TRP A 291 11.12 -19.80 -7.36
C TRP A 291 11.09 -18.29 -7.55
N GLY A 292 12.08 -17.59 -7.00
CA GLY A 292 12.27 -16.16 -7.17
C GLY A 292 13.50 -15.87 -8.03
N VAL A 293 13.33 -15.08 -9.09
CA VAL A 293 14.44 -14.57 -9.89
C VAL A 293 14.51 -13.06 -9.75
N ASP A 294 15.71 -12.51 -9.63
CA ASP A 294 15.98 -11.08 -9.82
C ASP A 294 17.41 -10.92 -10.40
N LYS A 295 17.66 -9.80 -11.06
CA LYS A 295 18.99 -9.47 -11.60
C LYS A 295 19.91 -8.81 -10.57
N SER A 296 19.38 -8.33 -9.46
CA SER A 296 20.10 -7.56 -8.45
C SER A 296 20.40 -8.38 -7.20
N ASP A 297 21.68 -8.49 -6.84
CA ASP A 297 22.14 -9.16 -5.61
C ASP A 297 21.47 -8.57 -4.37
N LEU A 298 21.45 -7.23 -4.25
CA LEU A 298 20.82 -6.51 -3.13
C LEU A 298 19.32 -6.82 -2.96
N GLN A 299 18.62 -7.19 -4.04
CA GLN A 299 17.22 -7.58 -3.97
C GLN A 299 17.11 -9.01 -3.45
N LEU A 300 17.91 -9.94 -4.01
CA LEU A 300 17.96 -11.34 -3.57
C LEU A 300 18.44 -11.50 -2.13
N GLU A 301 19.44 -10.74 -1.67
CA GLU A 301 19.86 -10.66 -0.26
C GLU A 301 18.71 -10.20 0.65
N GLY A 302 17.94 -9.21 0.20
CA GLY A 302 16.76 -8.73 0.92
C GLY A 302 15.59 -9.72 0.92
N ALA A 303 15.43 -10.51 -0.15
CA ALA A 303 14.48 -11.61 -0.24
C ALA A 303 14.89 -12.77 0.66
N ASP A 304 16.15 -13.22 0.62
CA ASP A 304 16.71 -14.26 1.49
C ASP A 304 16.53 -13.91 2.97
N GLY A 305 16.86 -12.66 3.36
CA GLY A 305 16.63 -12.18 4.72
C GLY A 305 15.16 -12.22 5.15
N ASN A 306 14.22 -12.05 4.22
CA ASN A 306 12.79 -12.22 4.48
C ASN A 306 12.36 -13.69 4.54
N ILE A 307 12.82 -14.54 3.60
CA ILE A 307 12.54 -15.99 3.56
C ILE A 307 13.05 -16.65 4.84
N THR A 308 14.26 -16.29 5.26
CA THR A 308 14.87 -16.70 6.53
C THR A 308 14.05 -16.26 7.74
N THR A 309 13.61 -15.00 7.77
CA THR A 309 12.73 -14.49 8.86
C THR A 309 11.37 -15.19 8.88
N ALA A 310 10.86 -15.61 7.72
CA ALA A 310 9.59 -16.30 7.59
C ALA A 310 9.67 -17.81 7.85
N GLY A 311 10.86 -18.41 7.88
CA GLY A 311 11.04 -19.86 7.98
C GLY A 311 10.46 -20.59 6.77
N LEU A 312 10.92 -20.21 5.56
CA LEU A 312 10.42 -20.73 4.27
C LEU A 312 11.56 -21.18 3.32
N MET A 313 12.76 -21.43 3.85
CA MET A 313 13.95 -21.81 3.09
C MET A 313 13.82 -23.17 2.38
N ASP A 314 12.90 -24.03 2.85
CA ASP A 314 12.53 -25.31 2.26
C ASP A 314 11.46 -25.20 1.16
N LYS A 315 10.93 -23.98 0.93
CA LYS A 315 9.80 -23.71 0.01
C LYS A 315 10.14 -22.71 -1.09
N ILE A 316 11.05 -21.77 -0.84
CA ILE A 316 11.36 -20.66 -1.76
C ILE A 316 12.84 -20.72 -2.14
N GLU A 317 13.10 -21.09 -3.40
CA GLU A 317 14.42 -21.04 -4.03
C GLU A 317 14.66 -19.66 -4.68
N LEU A 318 15.90 -19.16 -4.62
CA LEU A 318 16.30 -17.89 -5.22
C LEU A 318 17.39 -18.06 -6.28
N LEU A 319 17.27 -17.34 -7.39
CA LEU A 319 18.16 -17.45 -8.55
C LEU A 319 18.49 -16.07 -9.13
N LYS A 320 19.77 -15.81 -9.37
CA LYS A 320 20.23 -14.58 -10.03
C LYS A 320 20.21 -14.72 -11.55
N ALA A 321 19.27 -14.04 -12.21
CA ALA A 321 19.21 -13.98 -13.68
C ALA A 321 18.42 -12.76 -14.19
N SER A 322 18.47 -12.50 -15.50
CA SER A 322 17.58 -11.53 -16.14
C SER A 322 16.27 -12.21 -16.56
N VAL A 323 15.13 -11.56 -16.30
CA VAL A 323 13.82 -11.97 -16.82
C VAL A 323 13.76 -12.07 -18.35
N THR A 324 14.65 -11.37 -19.07
CA THR A 324 14.75 -11.41 -20.54
C THR A 324 15.52 -12.61 -21.08
N ALA A 325 16.09 -13.45 -20.20
CA ALA A 325 16.84 -14.65 -20.56
C ALA A 325 16.88 -15.59 -19.34
N LEU A 326 15.73 -16.19 -19.01
CA LEU A 326 15.59 -17.05 -17.84
C LEU A 326 16.30 -18.40 -18.08
N PRO A 327 17.27 -18.80 -17.22
CA PRO A 327 17.97 -20.09 -17.33
C PRO A 327 17.09 -21.25 -16.79
N LEU A 328 15.83 -21.27 -17.22
CA LEU A 328 14.78 -22.19 -16.81
C LEU A 328 14.19 -22.88 -18.05
N PRO A 329 13.86 -24.19 -18.01
CA PRO A 329 13.25 -24.88 -19.14
C PRO A 329 11.92 -24.25 -19.55
N SER A 330 11.57 -24.35 -20.84
CA SER A 330 10.23 -24.01 -21.29
C SER A 330 9.18 -24.91 -20.63
N GLU A 331 7.99 -24.36 -20.39
CA GLU A 331 6.81 -25.06 -19.83
C GLU A 331 7.02 -25.76 -18.48
N SER A 332 7.98 -25.27 -17.68
CA SER A 332 8.34 -25.82 -16.38
C SER A 332 7.38 -25.41 -15.26
N PHE A 333 6.82 -24.19 -15.26
CA PHE A 333 6.04 -23.65 -14.14
C PHE A 333 4.52 -23.73 -14.35
N ASP A 334 3.78 -23.99 -13.28
CA ASP A 334 2.31 -23.99 -13.22
C ASP A 334 1.74 -22.58 -13.23
N SER A 335 2.42 -21.65 -12.55
CA SER A 335 1.98 -20.27 -12.41
C SER A 335 3.16 -19.30 -12.39
N VAL A 336 2.98 -18.15 -13.02
CA VAL A 336 3.94 -17.04 -13.02
C VAL A 336 3.25 -15.82 -12.42
N ILE A 337 3.84 -15.19 -11.41
CA ILE A 337 3.23 -14.10 -10.64
C ILE A 337 4.29 -13.01 -10.45
N SER A 338 4.07 -11.78 -10.92
CA SER A 338 5.13 -10.75 -10.84
C SER A 338 4.63 -9.30 -10.77
N ASP A 339 5.36 -8.46 -10.03
CA ASP A 339 5.19 -7.00 -10.01
C ASP A 339 6.13 -6.37 -11.05
N ILE A 340 5.60 -6.03 -12.23
CA ILE A 340 6.42 -5.51 -13.32
C ILE A 340 6.95 -4.12 -12.93
N PRO A 341 8.28 -3.91 -12.83
CA PRO A 341 8.85 -2.73 -12.20
C PRO A 341 8.41 -1.44 -12.89
N PHE A 342 7.80 -0.55 -12.11
CA PHE A 342 7.36 0.75 -12.62
C PHE A 342 8.57 1.66 -12.86
N GLY A 343 8.71 2.16 -14.10
CA GLY A 343 9.75 3.09 -14.55
C GLY A 343 9.75 4.50 -13.91
N LYS A 344 9.28 4.61 -12.65
CA LYS A 344 9.30 5.80 -11.80
C LYS A 344 10.39 5.75 -10.72
N LYS A 345 10.80 4.56 -10.26
CA LYS A 345 11.96 4.37 -9.37
C LYS A 345 13.24 4.08 -10.17
N PHE A 346 13.10 3.32 -11.26
CA PHE A 346 14.14 3.09 -12.26
C PHE A 346 13.84 4.02 -13.44
N LYS A 347 14.70 5.01 -13.71
CA LYS A 347 14.47 6.06 -14.72
C LYS A 347 14.83 5.58 -16.13
N THR A 348 14.40 4.39 -16.52
CA THR A 348 14.76 3.77 -17.80
C THR A 348 13.58 3.79 -18.75
N THR A 349 13.62 4.71 -19.71
CA THR A 349 12.70 4.79 -20.85
C THR A 349 12.65 3.48 -21.66
N ASN A 350 13.69 2.66 -21.52
CA ASN A 350 13.90 1.38 -22.18
C ASN A 350 13.09 0.21 -21.57
N ASP A 351 12.70 0.28 -20.28
CA ASP A 351 12.06 -0.87 -19.60
C ASP A 351 10.72 -1.26 -20.25
N ALA A 352 10.03 -0.28 -20.85
CA ALA A 352 8.78 -0.50 -21.57
C ALA A 352 8.96 -0.90 -23.05
N GLN A 353 10.20 -0.96 -23.55
CA GLN A 353 10.55 -1.61 -24.82
C GLN A 353 10.85 -3.10 -24.61
N LEU A 354 11.38 -3.48 -23.44
CA LEU A 354 11.62 -4.87 -23.03
C LEU A 354 10.35 -5.64 -22.64
N LEU A 355 9.20 -4.96 -22.57
CA LEU A 355 7.94 -5.57 -22.13
C LEU A 355 7.50 -6.77 -22.99
N PRO A 356 7.61 -6.77 -24.33
CA PRO A 356 7.36 -7.96 -25.15
C PRO A 356 8.32 -9.10 -24.82
N ASP A 357 9.63 -8.84 -24.72
CA ASP A 357 10.64 -9.88 -24.41
C ASP A 357 10.40 -10.52 -23.04
N ILE A 358 10.08 -9.70 -22.03
CA ILE A 358 9.69 -10.13 -20.67
C ILE A 358 8.47 -11.07 -20.74
N LEU A 359 7.45 -10.68 -21.51
CA LEU A 359 6.20 -11.43 -21.59
C LEU A 359 6.37 -12.71 -22.42
N GLN A 360 7.22 -12.70 -23.45
CA GLN A 360 7.59 -13.88 -24.21
C GLN A 360 8.37 -14.89 -23.35
N GLU A 361 9.32 -14.46 -22.52
CA GLU A 361 10.02 -15.33 -21.58
C GLU A 361 9.08 -15.91 -20.51
N MET A 362 8.13 -15.11 -19.99
CA MET A 362 7.07 -15.57 -19.10
C MET A 362 6.15 -16.61 -19.77
N GLU A 363 5.72 -16.38 -21.02
CA GLU A 363 4.93 -17.34 -21.80
C GLU A 363 5.72 -18.63 -22.10
N ARG A 364 7.05 -18.51 -22.31
CA ARG A 364 7.92 -19.65 -22.57
C ARG A 364 8.03 -20.59 -21.37
N VAL A 365 8.30 -20.06 -20.17
CA VAL A 365 8.49 -20.88 -18.96
C VAL A 365 7.19 -21.40 -18.34
N LEU A 366 6.06 -20.72 -18.59
CA LEU A 366 4.73 -21.17 -18.16
C LEU A 366 4.26 -22.37 -18.99
N ARG A 367 3.66 -23.38 -18.35
CA ARG A 367 3.07 -24.53 -19.07
C ARG A 367 1.71 -24.21 -19.70
N VAL A 368 1.32 -24.98 -20.72
CA VAL A 368 -0.06 -24.95 -21.23
C VAL A 368 -1.04 -25.29 -20.11
N GLY A 369 -2.11 -24.50 -20.00
CA GLY A 369 -3.08 -24.50 -18.89
C GLY A 369 -2.67 -23.63 -17.69
N GLY A 370 -1.40 -23.20 -17.62
CA GLY A 370 -0.88 -22.41 -16.50
C GLY A 370 -1.39 -20.96 -16.47
N THR A 371 -1.28 -20.35 -15.29
CA THR A 371 -1.80 -19.00 -15.00
C THR A 371 -0.68 -17.96 -14.89
N LEU A 372 -0.82 -16.83 -15.57
CA LEU A 372 0.07 -15.67 -15.48
C LEU A 372 -0.66 -14.52 -14.79
N VAL A 373 -0.10 -13.98 -13.69
CA VAL A 373 -0.64 -12.86 -12.94
C VAL A 373 0.36 -11.72 -12.84
N LEU A 374 0.00 -10.55 -13.36
CA LEU A 374 0.92 -9.40 -13.47
C LEU A 374 0.34 -8.15 -12.82
N LEU A 375 1.12 -7.49 -11.96
CA LEU A 375 0.79 -6.13 -11.52
C LEU A 375 1.43 -5.11 -12.48
N LEU A 376 0.59 -4.31 -13.12
CA LEU A 376 0.99 -3.31 -14.12
C LEU A 376 0.60 -1.91 -13.65
N SER A 377 1.49 -0.93 -13.86
CA SER A 377 1.10 0.48 -13.72
C SER A 377 0.07 0.88 -14.79
N GLN A 378 -0.67 1.96 -14.54
CA GLN A 378 -1.57 2.58 -15.51
C GLN A 378 -0.94 2.82 -16.92
N GLU A 379 0.37 3.05 -17.00
CA GLU A 379 1.10 3.21 -18.26
C GLU A 379 1.32 1.86 -18.97
N LEU A 380 1.85 0.87 -18.26
CA LEU A 380 2.08 -0.48 -18.80
C LEU A 380 0.76 -1.15 -19.20
N HIS A 381 -0.30 -1.00 -18.40
CA HIS A 381 -1.66 -1.44 -18.72
C HIS A 381 -2.14 -0.93 -20.09
N ARG A 382 -1.92 0.37 -20.39
CA ARG A 382 -2.28 0.95 -21.69
C ARG A 382 -1.47 0.36 -22.85
N ARG A 383 -0.18 0.07 -22.64
CA ARG A 383 0.69 -0.56 -23.65
C ARG A 383 0.30 -2.00 -23.94
N VAL A 384 0.05 -2.81 -22.91
CA VAL A 384 -0.40 -4.20 -23.06
C VAL A 384 -1.76 -4.25 -23.79
N ARG A 385 -2.71 -3.37 -23.44
CA ARG A 385 -3.96 -3.22 -24.21
C ARG A 385 -3.72 -2.83 -25.68
N GLY A 386 -2.71 -1.99 -25.96
CA GLY A 386 -2.32 -1.64 -27.32
C GLY A 386 -1.83 -2.87 -28.12
N LEU A 387 -0.89 -3.62 -27.54
CA LEU A 387 -0.36 -4.86 -28.13
C LEU A 387 -1.47 -5.87 -28.43
N THR A 388 -2.41 -6.09 -27.48
CA THR A 388 -3.55 -7.01 -27.71
C THR A 388 -4.48 -6.53 -28.82
N ARG A 389 -4.69 -5.21 -28.99
CA ARG A 389 -5.56 -4.67 -30.05
C ARG A 389 -4.90 -4.70 -31.44
N CYS A 390 -3.58 -4.65 -31.54
CA CYS A 390 -2.89 -4.82 -32.82
C CYS A 390 -2.83 -6.29 -33.29
N ALA A 391 -3.03 -7.25 -32.38
CA ALA A 391 -3.07 -8.68 -32.71
C ALA A 391 -4.47 -9.17 -33.17
N GLY A 392 -5.54 -8.43 -32.87
CA GLY A 392 -6.90 -8.69 -33.34
C GLY A 392 -7.32 -7.67 -34.38
N GLY A 393 -7.32 -8.06 -35.65
CA GLY A 393 -7.67 -7.19 -36.78
C GLY A 393 -9.09 -6.61 -36.70
N ASP A 394 -9.25 -5.46 -37.35
CA ASP A 394 -10.37 -4.52 -37.27
C ASP A 394 -11.79 -5.13 -37.17
N SER A 395 -12.53 -4.66 -36.17
CA SER A 395 -13.99 -4.45 -36.28
C SER A 395 -14.30 -2.99 -35.93
N ALA A 396 -14.23 -2.11 -36.93
CA ALA A 396 -14.57 -0.70 -36.79
C ALA A 396 -16.10 -0.54 -36.67
N GLU A 397 -16.61 -0.37 -35.45
CA GLU A 397 -17.92 0.25 -35.25
C GLU A 397 -17.80 1.75 -35.57
N ALA A 398 -18.10 2.10 -36.82
CA ALA A 398 -18.29 3.49 -37.22
C ALA A 398 -19.60 4.00 -36.60
N SER A 399 -19.49 4.86 -35.59
CA SER A 399 -20.63 5.63 -35.09
C SER A 399 -21.14 6.54 -36.20
N ALA A 400 -22.40 6.35 -36.61
CA ALA A 400 -23.06 7.24 -37.55
C ALA A 400 -23.29 8.62 -36.93
N ASP A 401 -22.84 9.66 -37.62
CA ASP A 401 -23.48 10.97 -37.64
C ASP A 401 -23.23 11.57 -39.03
N GLY A 402 -24.29 12.02 -39.68
CA GLY A 402 -24.21 12.60 -41.02
C GLY A 402 -24.51 14.10 -40.95
N ASP A 403 -23.72 14.89 -41.68
CA ASP A 403 -24.29 16.05 -42.37
C ASP A 403 -23.59 16.28 -43.72
N SER A 404 -24.26 17.04 -44.57
CA SER A 404 -24.08 17.16 -46.00
C SER A 404 -23.29 18.43 -46.38
N GLY A 405 -22.47 18.36 -47.44
CA GLY A 405 -21.68 19.51 -47.90
C GLY A 405 -20.91 19.27 -49.19
N ALA A 406 -21.41 19.87 -50.28
CA ALA A 406 -20.96 19.76 -51.67
C ALA A 406 -19.43 19.77 -51.96
N ALA A 407 -19.03 18.99 -52.98
CA ALA A 407 -17.76 19.17 -53.71
C ALA A 407 -17.87 20.29 -54.77
N PRO A 408 -16.75 20.77 -55.35
CA PRO A 408 -16.24 20.09 -56.55
C PRO A 408 -14.69 20.00 -56.68
N SER A 409 -14.29 19.20 -57.69
CA SER A 409 -12.99 19.02 -58.36
C SER A 409 -12.01 20.22 -58.38
N VAL A 410 -10.69 20.09 -58.57
CA VAL A 410 -9.85 19.13 -59.36
C VAL A 410 -8.49 18.90 -58.63
N ASP A 411 -7.46 18.14 -59.06
CA ASP A 411 -7.13 17.45 -60.33
C ASP A 411 -6.22 16.20 -60.15
N ARG A 412 -5.74 15.61 -61.26
CA ARG A 412 -4.72 14.55 -61.38
C ARG A 412 -3.30 15.12 -61.59
N ASP A 413 -2.25 14.49 -61.01
CA ASP A 413 -1.51 13.41 -61.69
C ASP A 413 -0.25 12.87 -60.96
N SER A 414 -0.01 11.57 -61.16
CA SER A 414 1.29 10.89 -61.34
C SER A 414 2.38 10.72 -60.24
N SER A 415 2.91 9.49 -60.27
CA SER A 415 4.25 9.01 -59.90
C SER A 415 4.53 8.58 -58.44
N SER A 416 4.39 7.26 -58.27
CA SER A 416 5.00 6.42 -57.24
C SER A 416 6.45 6.76 -56.86
N SER A 417 6.73 6.81 -55.55
CA SER A 417 8.03 6.42 -55.01
C SER A 417 7.83 5.39 -53.91
N ALA A 418 8.53 4.26 -54.01
CA ALA A 418 8.39 3.16 -53.07
C ALA A 418 9.27 3.40 -51.84
N GLN A 419 8.65 3.56 -50.68
CA GLN A 419 9.26 3.23 -49.39
C GLN A 419 8.35 2.23 -48.68
N GLY A 420 8.53 0.96 -49.03
CA GLY A 420 7.75 -0.13 -48.48
C GLY A 420 8.07 -0.37 -47.02
N GLY A 421 7.03 -0.31 -46.18
CA GLY A 421 6.87 -1.24 -45.07
C GLY A 421 7.98 -1.25 -44.02
N GLY A 422 8.10 -0.18 -43.25
CA GLY A 422 8.52 -0.27 -41.84
C GLY A 422 7.44 -0.95 -40.98
N GLU A 423 6.89 -2.08 -41.43
CA GLU A 423 5.85 -2.82 -40.72
C GLU A 423 6.45 -3.59 -39.55
N SER A 424 6.61 -2.85 -38.46
CA SER A 424 6.49 -3.29 -37.07
C SER A 424 6.83 -4.77 -36.80
N LEU A 425 8.10 -4.99 -36.45
CA LEU A 425 8.62 -6.21 -35.81
C LEU A 425 7.87 -6.61 -34.50
N LEU A 426 6.94 -5.77 -34.02
CA LEU A 426 6.19 -5.91 -32.77
C LEU A 426 4.95 -6.82 -32.87
N SER A 427 4.66 -7.39 -34.05
CA SER A 427 3.58 -8.40 -34.23
C SER A 427 3.94 -9.79 -33.68
N ARG A 428 5.19 -9.99 -33.22
CA ARG A 428 5.66 -11.28 -32.71
C ARG A 428 5.20 -11.55 -31.28
N HIS A 429 4.24 -12.47 -31.19
CA HIS A 429 4.10 -13.51 -30.16
C HIS A 429 3.56 -13.08 -28.78
N PHE A 430 2.25 -12.78 -28.76
CA PHE A 430 1.34 -13.03 -27.62
C PHE A 430 0.37 -14.17 -27.95
N GLY A 431 0.85 -15.20 -28.64
CA GLY A 431 0.00 -16.14 -29.37
C GLY A 431 -0.89 -17.01 -28.48
N SER A 432 -0.40 -17.39 -27.31
CA SER A 432 -1.05 -18.39 -26.46
C SER A 432 -1.48 -17.86 -25.09
N LEU A 433 -1.29 -16.57 -24.77
CA LEU A 433 -1.77 -15.96 -23.52
C LEU A 433 -3.16 -15.32 -23.69
N VAL A 434 -4.20 -16.02 -23.25
CA VAL A 434 -5.59 -15.52 -23.27
C VAL A 434 -5.88 -14.71 -22.00
N PRO A 435 -6.35 -13.44 -22.11
CA PRO A 435 -6.71 -12.63 -20.94
C PRO A 435 -8.00 -13.14 -20.28
N GLU A 436 -7.94 -13.42 -18.97
CA GLU A 436 -9.11 -13.86 -18.19
C GLU A 436 -9.68 -12.75 -17.29
N GLY A 437 -8.87 -11.76 -16.90
CA GLY A 437 -9.34 -10.70 -16.02
C GLY A 437 -8.38 -9.52 -15.88
N VAL A 438 -8.93 -8.35 -15.59
CA VAL A 438 -8.17 -7.13 -15.24
C VAL A 438 -8.84 -6.48 -14.03
N TYR A 439 -8.08 -6.34 -12.94
CA TYR A 439 -8.57 -5.88 -11.64
C TYR A 439 -7.84 -4.62 -11.21
N ALA A 440 -8.57 -3.51 -11.01
CA ALA A 440 -7.97 -2.26 -10.57
C ALA A 440 -7.55 -2.33 -9.09
N VAL A 441 -6.34 -1.87 -8.77
CA VAL A 441 -5.75 -1.88 -7.43
C VAL A 441 -5.15 -0.52 -7.10
N GLY A 442 -5.62 0.07 -5.99
CA GLY A 442 -5.11 1.34 -5.49
C GLY A 442 -3.83 1.17 -4.65
N LEU A 443 -2.67 1.54 -5.19
CA LEU A 443 -1.39 1.58 -4.47
C LEU A 443 -1.19 2.90 -3.69
N GLY A 444 -2.27 3.46 -3.15
CA GLY A 444 -2.28 4.72 -2.40
C GLY A 444 -2.42 5.96 -3.29
N LYS A 445 -1.32 6.47 -3.85
CA LYS A 445 -1.31 7.67 -4.73
C LYS A 445 -1.28 7.33 -6.22
N THR A 446 -1.24 6.05 -6.57
CA THR A 446 -1.14 5.57 -7.96
C THR A 446 -2.03 4.37 -8.17
N ASP A 447 -2.73 4.37 -9.30
CA ASP A 447 -3.52 3.23 -9.75
C ASP A 447 -2.64 2.22 -10.51
N ALA A 448 -2.88 0.95 -10.23
CA ALA A 448 -2.29 -0.19 -10.91
C ALA A 448 -3.38 -1.21 -11.25
N PHE A 449 -3.05 -2.19 -12.08
CA PHE A 449 -3.98 -3.21 -12.54
C PHE A 449 -3.32 -4.57 -12.37
N ILE A 450 -3.97 -5.49 -11.68
CA ILE A 450 -3.62 -6.91 -11.75
C ILE A 450 -4.26 -7.47 -13.02
N HIS A 451 -3.46 -8.01 -13.92
CA HIS A 451 -3.91 -8.75 -15.08
C HIS A 451 -3.79 -10.25 -14.78
N LYS A 452 -4.79 -11.04 -15.18
CA LYS A 452 -4.76 -12.50 -15.20
C LYS A 452 -4.83 -12.98 -16.64
N TYR A 453 -3.93 -13.87 -17.02
CA TYR A 453 -3.94 -14.60 -18.28
C TYR A 453 -3.85 -16.11 -18.02
N ARG A 454 -4.34 -16.90 -18.97
CA ARG A 454 -4.12 -18.35 -19.02
C ARG A 454 -3.41 -18.71 -20.31
N LYS A 455 -2.39 -19.57 -20.23
CA LYS A 455 -1.72 -20.09 -21.42
C LYS A 455 -2.55 -21.21 -22.04
N VAL A 456 -2.92 -21.08 -23.31
CA VAL A 456 -3.56 -22.12 -24.12
C VAL A 456 -2.53 -22.82 -25.01
N SER A 457 -2.90 -23.93 -25.64
CA SER A 457 -2.07 -24.52 -26.69
C SER A 457 -2.14 -23.66 -27.95
N ALA A 458 -1.01 -23.43 -28.62
CA ALA A 458 -0.98 -22.74 -29.91
C ALA A 458 -1.68 -23.54 -31.04
N ALA A 459 -1.97 -24.83 -30.83
CA ALA A 459 -2.70 -25.67 -31.77
C ALA A 459 -4.24 -25.49 -31.62
N GLY A 460 -4.72 -24.31 -32.01
CA GLY A 460 -6.13 -23.89 -31.88
C GLY A 460 -6.89 -23.64 -33.20
N ASN A 461 -6.24 -23.73 -34.35
CA ASN A 461 -6.89 -23.71 -35.67
C ASN A 461 -6.91 -25.14 -36.25
N TRP A 462 -8.10 -25.75 -36.24
CA TRP A 462 -8.45 -26.98 -36.98
C TRP A 462 -9.73 -26.72 -37.78
#